data_AF-A0A3B9IJ01-F1
#
_entry.id   AF-A0A3B9IJ01-F1
#
_cell.length_a   1.000
_cell.length_b   1.000
_cell.length_c   1.000
_cell.angle_alpha   90.00
_cell.angle_beta   90.00
_cell.angle_gamma   90.00
#
_symmetry.space_group_name_H-M   'P 1'
#
loop_
_entity.id
_entity.type
_entity.pdbx_description
1 polymer ?
#
loop_
_entity_poly.entity_id
_entity_poly.type
_entity_poly.pdbx_seq_one_letter_code
_entity_poly.pdbx_strand_id
1 'polypeptide(L)'
;GGDVMVLYGDTPLIRPETLAALAEARRVQDAAVAVLGFRPADPGAYGRLKLDADGRLEAIVEFREATTEERAIGLCNSGVMCLDAAAALSILDRIGNDNAKG
;
A
#
# COMPACT_ATOMS: atom_id res chain seq x y z
N GLY A 1 -14.75 10.94 -9.55
CA GLY A 1 -14.46 9.54 -9.92
C GLY A 1 -15.02 8.62 -8.87
N GLY A 2 -15.08 7.31 -9.15
CA GLY A 2 -15.33 6.30 -8.12
C GLY A 2 -14.03 5.85 -7.45
N ASP A 3 -14.14 5.07 -6.38
CA ASP A 3 -13.01 4.44 -5.71
C ASP A 3 -13.04 2.93 -5.95
N VAL A 4 -11.89 2.32 -6.20
CA VAL A 4 -11.70 0.86 -6.25
C VAL A 4 -10.98 0.44 -4.98
N MET A 5 -11.64 -0.37 -4.16
CA MET A 5 -11.08 -0.88 -2.92
C MET A 5 -10.59 -2.31 -3.10
N VAL A 6 -9.35 -2.58 -2.70
CA VAL A 6 -8.72 -3.91 -2.72
C VAL A 6 -8.44 -4.34 -1.29
N LEU A 7 -8.92 -5.52 -0.93
CA LEU A 7 -8.77 -6.15 0.39
C LEU A 7 -8.52 -7.64 0.18
N TYR A 8 -7.90 -8.28 1.18
CA TYR A 8 -7.88 -9.72 1.28
C TYR A 8 -9.15 -10.22 1.98
N GLY A 9 -9.71 -11.33 1.48
CA GLY A 9 -10.90 -11.94 2.09
C GLY A 9 -10.65 -12.59 3.45
N ASP A 10 -9.39 -12.75 3.84
CA ASP A 10 -8.93 -13.43 5.06
C ASP A 10 -8.51 -12.45 6.18
N THR A 11 -8.79 -11.15 6.04
CA THR A 11 -8.54 -10.12 7.07
C THR A 11 -9.83 -9.72 7.79
N PRO A 12 -10.39 -10.55 8.70
CA PRO A 12 -11.72 -10.34 9.28
C PRO A 12 -11.81 -9.17 10.27
N LEU A 13 -10.67 -8.60 10.69
CA LEU A 13 -10.60 -7.55 11.70
C LEU A 13 -10.62 -6.14 11.13
N ILE A 14 -10.64 -5.98 9.81
CA ILE A 14 -10.75 -4.65 9.19
C ILE A 14 -12.14 -4.10 9.46
N ARG A 15 -12.18 -2.90 10.03
CA ARG A 15 -13.43 -2.22 10.35
C ARG A 15 -13.89 -1.35 9.17
N PRO A 16 -15.20 -1.21 8.95
CA PRO A 16 -15.73 -0.31 7.92
C PRO A 16 -15.18 1.12 8.03
N GLU A 17 -14.98 1.63 9.25
CA GLU A 17 -14.47 2.98 9.49
C GLU A 17 -13.02 3.14 9.00
N THR A 18 -12.21 2.09 9.08
CA THR A 18 -10.84 2.09 8.55
C THR A 18 -10.85 2.22 7.02
N LEU A 19 -11.76 1.53 6.34
CA LEU A 19 -11.91 1.60 4.89
C LEU A 19 -12.43 2.97 4.44
N ALA A 20 -13.38 3.53 5.18
CA ALA A 20 -13.90 4.88 4.92
C ALA A 20 -12.80 5.94 5.08
N ALA A 21 -11.98 5.85 6.13
CA ALA A 21 -10.86 6.74 6.36
C ALA A 21 -9.79 6.64 5.26
N LEU A 22 -9.49 5.44 4.77
CA LEU A 22 -8.56 5.23 3.66
C LEU A 22 -9.06 5.89 2.36
N ALA A 23 -10.34 5.70 2.04
CA ALA A 23 -10.95 6.31 0.85
C ALA A 23 -10.99 7.84 0.97
N GLU A 24 -11.28 8.38 2.15
CA GLU A 24 -11.25 9.82 2.39
C GLU A 24 -9.84 10.40 2.25
N ALA A 25 -8.83 9.74 2.83
CA ALA A 25 -7.44 10.15 2.69
C ALA A 25 -7.00 10.21 1.22
N ARG A 26 -7.42 9.22 0.40
CA ARG A 26 -7.16 9.22 -1.04
C ARG A 26 -7.77 10.46 -1.71
N ARG A 27 -9.04 10.75 -1.46
CA ARG A 27 -9.78 11.86 -2.08
C ARG A 27 -9.23 13.22 -1.68
N VAL A 28 -8.99 13.45 -0.38
CA VAL A 28 -8.47 14.72 0.15
C VAL A 28 -7.10 15.05 -0.44
N GLN A 29 -6.27 14.03 -0.67
CA GLN A 29 -4.93 14.19 -1.24
C GLN A 29 -4.90 14.13 -2.77
N ASP A 30 -6.05 13.95 -3.42
CA ASP A 30 -6.20 13.67 -4.85
C ASP A 30 -5.20 12.59 -5.33
N ALA A 31 -5.02 11.55 -4.51
CA ALA A 31 -4.05 10.50 -4.77
C ALA A 31 -4.62 9.46 -5.74
N ALA A 32 -3.79 8.99 -6.67
CA ALA A 32 -4.15 7.88 -7.54
C ALA A 32 -4.30 6.56 -6.76
N VAL A 33 -3.48 6.37 -5.71
CA VAL A 33 -3.49 5.20 -4.83
C VAL A 33 -3.24 5.66 -3.39
N ALA A 34 -4.00 5.11 -2.45
CA ALA A 34 -3.71 5.16 -1.02
C ALA A 34 -3.57 3.73 -0.48
N VAL A 35 -2.59 3.52 0.40
CA VAL A 35 -2.27 2.21 0.97
C VAL A 35 -2.41 2.25 2.48
N LEU A 36 -3.09 1.26 3.06
CA LEU A 36 -3.19 1.13 4.50
C LEU A 36 -1.91 0.50 5.05
N GLY A 37 -1.18 1.25 5.87
CA GLY A 37 -0.01 0.76 6.60
C GLY A 37 -0.32 0.42 8.06
N PHE A 38 0.53 -0.39 8.69
CA PHE A 38 0.46 -0.68 10.11
C PHE A 38 1.87 -0.86 10.71
N ARG A 39 1.99 -0.76 12.05
CA ARG A 39 3.26 -0.95 12.77
C ARG A 39 3.11 -2.08 13.80
N PRO A 40 3.43 -3.34 13.43
CA PRO A 40 3.39 -4.46 14.38
C PRO A 40 4.59 -4.39 15.35
N ALA A 41 4.51 -5.13 16.46
CA ALA A 41 5.63 -5.26 17.39
C ALA A 41 6.84 -5.99 16.76
N ASP A 42 6.56 -7.01 15.93
CA ASP A 42 7.55 -7.67 15.07
C ASP A 42 7.13 -7.52 13.60
N PRO A 43 7.86 -6.73 12.80
CA PRO A 43 7.62 -6.56 11.37
C PRO A 43 7.78 -7.81 10.51
N GLY A 44 8.46 -8.86 11.01
CA GLY A 44 8.64 -10.13 10.31
C GLY A 44 8.93 -9.99 8.81
N ALA A 45 8.22 -10.77 8.00
CA ALA A 45 8.37 -10.83 6.54
C ALA A 45 7.42 -9.91 5.75
N TYR A 46 6.73 -8.95 6.39
CA TYR A 46 5.86 -8.02 5.68
C TYR A 46 6.64 -7.12 4.69
N GLY A 47 6.00 -6.70 3.60
CA GLY A 47 6.53 -5.60 2.78
C GLY A 47 6.64 -4.30 3.60
N ARG A 48 7.60 -3.45 3.27
CA ARG A 48 7.88 -2.17 3.94
C ARG A 48 7.34 -1.01 3.14
N LEU A 49 6.65 -0.08 3.78
CA LEU A 49 6.20 1.16 3.15
C LEU A 49 7.29 2.22 3.35
N LYS A 50 8.08 2.45 2.30
CA LYS A 50 9.11 3.49 2.28
C LYS A 50 8.45 4.82 1.92
N LEU A 51 8.64 5.81 2.79
CA LEU A 51 8.09 7.15 2.59
C LEU A 51 9.20 8.10 2.14
N ASP A 52 8.84 9.06 1.30
CA ASP A 52 9.71 10.18 0.95
C ASP A 52 9.78 11.24 2.08
N ALA A 53 10.52 12.32 1.84
CA ALA A 53 10.71 13.40 2.81
C ALA A 53 9.41 14.15 3.16
N ASP A 54 8.42 14.13 2.26
CA ASP A 54 7.11 14.76 2.45
C ASP A 54 6.09 13.80 3.08
N GLY A 55 6.51 12.57 3.40
CA GLY A 55 5.67 11.54 4.00
C GLY A 55 4.74 10.84 3.00
N ARG A 56 4.94 11.00 1.69
CA ARG A 56 4.19 10.25 0.67
C ARG A 56 4.85 8.89 0.44
N LEU A 57 4.06 7.93 -0.01
CA LEU A 57 4.56 6.59 -0.31
C LEU A 57 5.46 6.64 -1.55
N GLU A 58 6.76 6.39 -1.36
CA GLU A 58 7.76 6.31 -2.42
C GLU A 58 7.75 4.91 -3.04
N ALA A 59 7.75 3.87 -2.20
CA ALA A 59 7.81 2.48 -2.63
C ALA A 59 7.23 1.51 -1.59
N ILE A 60 6.73 0.37 -2.09
CA ILE A 60 6.50 -0.84 -1.29
C ILE A 60 7.66 -1.79 -1.57
N VAL A 61 8.46 -2.09 -0.55
CA VAL A 61 9.64 -2.95 -0.68
C VAL A 61 9.37 -4.31 -0.05
N GLU A 62 9.40 -5.37 -0.84
CA GLU A 62 9.18 -6.73 -0.34
C GLU A 62 10.33 -7.17 0.58
N PHE A 63 10.04 -7.86 1.68
CA PHE A 63 11.05 -8.24 2.68
C PHE A 63 12.27 -8.97 2.09
N ARG A 64 12.03 -9.80 1.07
CA ARG A 64 13.08 -10.58 0.39
C ARG A 64 14.04 -9.71 -0.42
N GLU A 65 13.55 -8.57 -0.91
CA GLU A 65 14.30 -7.63 -1.74
C GLU A 65 14.83 -6.44 -0.92
N ALA A 66 14.28 -6.21 0.27
CA ALA A 66 14.65 -5.13 1.17
C ALA A 66 16.09 -5.25 1.68
N THR A 67 16.83 -4.13 1.66
CA THR A 67 18.13 -3.98 2.34
C THR A 67 17.98 -4.07 3.87
N THR A 68 19.11 -4.12 4.58
CA THR A 68 19.12 -4.08 6.05
C THR A 68 18.44 -2.82 6.58
N GLU A 69 18.69 -1.67 5.94
CA GLU A 69 18.11 -0.38 6.28
C GLU A 69 16.61 -0.35 6.01
N GLU A 70 16.18 -0.85 4.86
CA GLU A 70 14.75 -0.92 4.51
C GLU A 70 14.00 -1.87 5.43
N ARG A 71 14.61 -2.99 5.84
CA ARG A 71 14.01 -3.92 6.81
C ARG A 71 13.76 -3.30 8.17
N ALA A 72 14.53 -2.27 8.54
CA ALA A 72 14.36 -1.51 9.78
C ALA A 72 13.18 -0.52 9.72
N ILE A 73 12.57 -0.29 8.55
CA ILE A 73 11.33 0.48 8.45
C ILE A 73 10.23 -0.28 9.20
N GLY A 74 9.70 0.32 10.27
CA GLY A 74 8.64 -0.30 11.07
C GLY A 74 7.25 -0.22 10.44
N LEU A 75 7.06 0.61 9.41
CA LEU A 75 5.78 0.75 8.71
C LEU A 75 5.64 -0.36 7.66
N CYS A 76 4.70 -1.26 7.89
CA CYS A 76 4.45 -2.44 7.07
C CYS A 76 3.26 -2.25 6.13
N ASN A 77 3.34 -2.87 4.96
CA ASN A 77 2.26 -2.94 3.98
C ASN A 77 1.19 -3.94 4.44
N SER A 78 -0.06 -3.50 4.58
CA SER A 78 -1.19 -4.42 4.87
C SER A 78 -1.72 -5.14 3.63
N GLY A 79 -1.38 -4.65 2.43
CA GLY A 79 -1.95 -5.06 1.15
C GLY A 79 -3.36 -4.50 0.86
N VAL A 80 -3.94 -3.75 1.79
CA VAL A 80 -5.22 -3.05 1.59
C VAL A 80 -4.95 -1.69 0.93
N MET A 81 -5.66 -1.41 -0.15
CA MET A 81 -5.45 -0.19 -0.95
C MET A 81 -6.75 0.35 -1.54
N CYS A 82 -6.78 1.66 -1.75
CA CYS A 82 -7.86 2.37 -2.42
C CYS A 82 -7.29 3.12 -3.62
N LEU A 83 -7.83 2.87 -4.81
CA LEU A 83 -7.40 3.47 -6.05
C LEU A 83 -8.48 4.38 -6.61
N ASP A 84 -8.07 5.45 -7.29
CA ASP A 84 -8.98 6.19 -8.16
C ASP A 84 -9.41 5.29 -9.33
N ALA A 85 -10.72 5.14 -9.53
CA ALA A 85 -11.24 4.25 -10.56
C ALA A 85 -10.82 4.64 -11.98
N ALA A 86 -10.60 5.93 -12.24
CA ALA A 86 -10.15 6.39 -13.55
C ALA A 86 -8.67 6.07 -13.80
N ALA A 87 -7.83 6.09 -12.75
CA ALA A 87 -6.42 5.75 -12.84
C ALA A 87 -6.13 4.24 -12.76
N ALA A 88 -7.01 3.46 -12.13
CA ALA A 88 -6.74 2.06 -11.77
C ALA A 88 -6.24 1.18 -12.94
N LEU A 89 -6.95 1.18 -14.07
CA LEU A 89 -6.57 0.37 -15.24
C LEU A 89 -5.22 0.81 -15.82
N SER A 90 -5.00 2.12 -15.95
CA SER A 90 -3.74 2.65 -16.47
C SER A 90 -2.53 2.32 -15.58
N ILE A 91 -2.74 2.17 -14.27
CA ILE A 91 -1.71 1.75 -13.33
C ILE A 91 -1.40 0.26 -13.53
N LEU A 92 -2.44 -0.57 -13.66
CA LEU A 92 -2.28 -2.01 -13.89
C LEU A 92 -1.58 -2.30 -15.22
N ASP A 93 -1.88 -1.56 -16.29
CA ASP A 93 -1.24 -1.71 -17.60
C ASP A 93 0.27 -1.42 -17.56
N ARG A 94 0.75 -0.68 -16.55
CA ARG A 94 2.17 -0.37 -16.35
C ARG A 94 2.90 -1.42 -15.52
N ILE A 95 2.20 -2.41 -14.96
CA ILE A 95 2.83 -3.51 -14.26
C ILE A 95 3.48 -4.42 -15.30
N GLY A 96 4.81 -4.45 -15.30
CA GLY A 96 5.62 -5.36 -16.11
C GLY A 96 6.16 -6.52 -15.28
N ASN A 97 6.91 -7.41 -15.93
CA ASN A 97 7.57 -8.55 -15.30
C ASN A 97 9.03 -8.25 -14.90
N ASP A 98 9.40 -6.98 -14.75
CA ASP A 98 10.77 -6.55 -14.41
C ASP A 98 11.11 -6.70 -12.91
N ASN A 99 10.28 -7.42 -12.17
CA ASN A 99 10.47 -7.72 -10.76
C ASN A 99 11.31 -9.01 -10.69
N ALA A 100 11.99 -9.30 -9.57
CA ALA A 100 12.90 -10.45 -9.42
C ALA A 100 12.25 -11.86 -9.56
N LYS A 101 11.02 -11.92 -10.08
CA LYS A 101 10.24 -13.09 -10.46
C LYS A 101 9.47 -12.73 -11.73
N GLY A 102 9.97 -13.17 -12.88
CA GLY A 102 9.26 -13.05 -14.16
C GLY A 102 7.92 -13.78 -14.18
#